data_AF-A0A4Q3YL85-F1
#
_entry.id   AF-A0A4Q3YL85-F1
#
_cell.length_a   1.000
_cell.length_b   1.000
_cell.length_c   1.000
_cell.angle_alpha   90.00
_cell.angle_beta   90.00
_cell.angle_gamma   90.00
#
_symmetry.space_group_name_H-M   'P 1'
#
loop_
_entity.id
_entity.type
_entity.pdbx_description
1 polymer ?
#
loop_
_entity_poly.entity_id
_entity_poly.type
_entity_poly.pdbx_seq_one_letter_code
_entity_poly.pdbx_strand_id
1 'polypeptide(L)'
;MKPQPKIAVLCSWMVYSAILHTGQACRPQADAEFLRPLEAGVDRIEAFVFRNSEVTPQDLAAYNSRRPAFTMLQCNAENEMLKVYDHIKSRGIEKIQEDIDILLAEERPALWNPCF
;
A
#
# COMPACT_ATOMS: atom_id res chain seq x y z
N MET A 1 12.16 22.09 16.96
CA MET A 1 11.33 20.95 16.50
C MET A 1 12.25 19.80 16.14
N LYS A 2 12.10 18.62 16.76
CA LYS A 2 12.77 17.41 16.26
C LYS A 2 12.18 17.10 14.88
N PRO A 3 12.99 16.88 13.83
CA PRO A 3 12.46 16.46 12.53
C PRO A 3 11.76 15.12 12.74
N GLN A 4 10.45 15.07 12.44
CA GLN A 4 9.78 13.78 12.34
C GLN A 4 10.47 13.01 11.22
N PRO A 5 10.84 11.73 11.42
CA PRO A 5 11.40 10.94 10.33
C PRO A 5 10.40 10.99 9.17
N LYS A 6 10.84 11.55 8.04
CA LYS A 6 10.00 11.64 6.84
C LYS A 6 9.77 10.20 6.37
N ILE A 7 8.62 9.63 6.75
CA ILE A 7 8.24 8.26 6.42
C ILE A 7 8.37 8.06 4.91
N ALA A 8 9.02 6.98 4.50
CA ALA A 8 9.25 6.64 3.11
C ALA A 8 7.95 6.33 2.36
N VAL A 9 7.46 7.29 1.57
CA VAL A 9 6.23 7.17 0.78
C VAL A 9 6.26 5.98 -0.18
N LEU A 10 7.42 5.70 -0.79
CA LEU A 10 7.59 4.53 -1.66
C LEU A 10 7.42 3.20 -0.92
N CYS A 11 7.93 3.10 0.31
CA CYS A 11 7.79 1.89 1.10
C CYS A 11 6.33 1.67 1.54
N SER A 12 5.66 2.74 1.98
CA SER A 12 4.23 2.69 2.33
C SER A 12 3.36 2.28 1.14
N TRP A 13 3.63 2.82 -0.05
CA TRP A 13 2.96 2.41 -1.28
C TRP A 13 3.06 0.90 -1.53
N MET A 14 4.26 0.33 -1.38
CA MET A 14 4.47 -1.12 -1.54
C MET A 14 3.70 -1.95 -0.51
N VAL A 15 3.71 -1.53 0.76
CA VAL A 15 3.02 -2.23 1.84
C VAL A 15 1.51 -2.24 1.58
N TYR A 16 0.91 -1.07 1.36
CA TYR A 16 -0.53 -0.98 1.08
C TYR A 16 -0.92 -1.70 -0.21
N SER A 17 -0.08 -1.65 -1.25
CA SER A 17 -0.29 -2.42 -2.47
C SER A 17 -0.30 -3.93 -2.21
N ALA A 18 0.59 -4.45 -1.37
CA ALA A 18 0.64 -5.87 -1.02
C ALA A 18 -0.59 -6.33 -0.22
N ILE A 19 -1.06 -5.49 0.71
CA ILE A 19 -2.28 -5.73 1.48
C ILE A 19 -3.51 -5.75 0.56
N LEU A 20 -3.64 -4.75 -0.31
CA LEU A 20 -4.72 -4.68 -1.30
C LEU A 20 -4.76 -5.93 -2.16
N HIS A 21 -3.61 -6.34 -2.69
CA HIS A 21 -3.53 -7.53 -3.53
C HIS A 21 -3.89 -8.81 -2.78
N THR A 22 -3.46 -8.95 -1.53
CA THR A 22 -3.84 -10.09 -0.66
C THR A 22 -5.36 -10.16 -0.49
N GLY A 23 -6.01 -9.03 -0.21
CA GLY A 23 -7.45 -8.95 -0.05
C GLY A 23 -8.22 -9.23 -1.34
N GLN A 24 -7.78 -8.67 -2.48
CA GLN A 24 -8.36 -8.93 -3.80
C GLN A 24 -8.21 -10.40 -4.21
N ALA A 25 -7.11 -11.06 -3.87
CA ALA A 25 -6.89 -12.47 -4.17
C ALA A 25 -7.73 -13.40 -3.27
N CYS A 26 -7.79 -13.14 -1.97
CA CYS A 26 -8.35 -14.08 -1.01
C CYS A 26 -9.80 -13.79 -0.58
N ARG A 27 -10.26 -12.53 -0.62
CA ARG A 27 -11.60 -12.13 -0.18
C ARG A 27 -12.23 -11.03 -1.05
N PRO A 28 -12.21 -11.13 -2.40
CA PRO A 28 -12.62 -10.03 -3.30
C PRO A 28 -14.06 -9.56 -3.09
N GLN A 29 -14.98 -10.46 -2.75
CA GLN A 29 -16.40 -10.13 -2.55
C GLN A 29 -16.74 -9.88 -1.08
N ALA A 30 -16.24 -10.74 -0.18
CA ALA A 30 -16.56 -10.66 1.24
C ALA A 30 -16.08 -9.34 1.88
N ASP A 31 -15.00 -8.77 1.36
CA ASP A 31 -14.37 -7.58 1.92
C ASP A 31 -14.44 -6.36 0.98
N ALA A 32 -15.34 -6.37 -0.01
CA ALA A 32 -15.41 -5.34 -1.05
C ALA A 32 -15.55 -3.91 -0.50
N GLU A 33 -16.27 -3.72 0.61
CA GLU A 33 -16.43 -2.41 1.27
C GLU A 33 -15.14 -1.89 1.90
N PHE A 34 -14.22 -2.78 2.28
CA PHE A 34 -12.89 -2.43 2.75
C PHE A 34 -11.91 -2.26 1.59
N LEU A 35 -11.97 -3.13 0.59
CA LEU A 35 -11.03 -3.16 -0.52
C LEU A 35 -11.14 -1.93 -1.43
N ARG A 36 -12.36 -1.48 -1.75
CA ARG A 36 -12.58 -0.33 -2.63
C ARG A 36 -11.95 0.98 -2.09
N PRO A 37 -12.20 1.39 -0.83
CA PRO A 37 -11.53 2.57 -0.29
C PRO A 37 -10.02 2.37 -0.06
N LEU A 38 -9.56 1.14 0.19
CA LEU A 38 -8.13 0.83 0.26
C LEU A 38 -7.45 1.03 -1.10
N GLU A 39 -8.08 0.57 -2.18
CA GLU A 39 -7.62 0.78 -3.56
C GLU A 39 -7.50 2.26 -3.89
N ALA A 40 -8.54 3.06 -3.62
CA ALA A 40 -8.49 4.51 -3.78
C ALA A 40 -7.37 5.17 -2.96
N GLY A 41 -7.06 4.63 -1.77
CA GLY A 41 -5.94 5.07 -0.95
C GLY A 41 -4.58 4.76 -1.60
N VAL A 42 -4.38 3.55 -2.11
CA VAL A 42 -3.16 3.14 -2.82
C VAL A 42 -2.92 4.00 -4.05
N ASP A 43 -3.96 4.27 -4.84
CA ASP A 43 -3.89 5.13 -6.04
C ASP A 43 -3.44 6.56 -5.68
N ARG A 44 -3.88 7.09 -4.54
CA ARG A 44 -3.43 8.42 -4.06
C ARG A 44 -1.94 8.43 -3.75
N ILE A 45 -1.42 7.37 -3.11
CA ILE A 45 0.01 7.26 -2.80
C ILE A 45 0.81 7.09 -4.10
N GLU A 46 0.33 6.26 -5.02
CA GLU A 46 0.96 6.07 -6.33
C GLU A 46 1.05 7.39 -7.10
N ALA A 47 -0.05 8.14 -7.17
CA ALA A 47 -0.07 9.45 -7.81
C ALA A 47 0.90 10.44 -7.13
N PHE A 48 1.04 10.39 -5.80
CA PHE A 48 2.04 11.18 -5.09
C PHE A 48 3.47 10.79 -5.51
N VAL A 49 3.77 9.48 -5.55
CA VAL A 49 5.07 8.96 -5.97
C VAL A 49 5.42 9.47 -7.38
N PHE A 50 4.51 9.35 -8.34
CA PHE A 50 4.73 9.83 -9.71
C PHE A 50 5.02 11.32 -9.79
N ARG A 51 4.31 12.14 -9.01
CA ARG A 51 4.53 13.60 -9.00
C ARG A 51 5.83 14.01 -8.31
N ASN A 52 6.32 13.20 -7.38
CA ASN A 52 7.41 13.55 -6.46
C ASN A 52 8.67 12.66 -6.60
N SER A 53 8.78 11.90 -7.68
CA SER A 53 9.95 11.09 -7.97
C SER A 53 10.22 11.03 -9.46
N GLU A 54 11.39 10.53 -9.83
CA GLU A 54 11.75 10.26 -11.22
C GLU A 54 11.13 8.95 -11.74
N VAL A 55 10.23 8.32 -10.98
CA VAL A 55 9.55 7.07 -11.39
C VAL A 55 8.73 7.34 -12.64
N THR A 56 9.09 6.63 -13.72
CA THR A 56 8.36 6.70 -14.99
C THR A 56 7.27 5.64 -15.05
N PRO A 57 6.28 5.77 -15.95
CA PRO A 57 5.31 4.70 -16.21
C PRO A 57 5.97 3.37 -16.61
N GLN A 58 7.16 3.42 -17.21
CA GLN A 58 7.94 2.22 -17.57
C GLN A 58 8.56 1.56 -16.34
N ASP A 59 9.04 2.33 -15.36
CA ASP A 59 9.52 1.79 -14.08
C ASP A 59 8.38 1.12 -13.31
N LEU A 60 7.20 1.72 -13.32
CA LEU A 60 6.00 1.11 -12.74
C LEU A 60 5.61 -0.19 -13.47
N ALA A 61 5.58 -0.19 -14.81
CA ALA A 61 5.26 -1.39 -15.58
C ALA A 61 6.31 -2.51 -15.35
N ALA A 62 7.59 -2.14 -15.25
CA ALA A 62 8.67 -3.05 -14.91
C ALA A 62 8.54 -3.59 -13.48
N TYR A 63 8.12 -2.75 -12.52
CA TYR A 63 7.80 -3.18 -11.17
C TYR A 63 6.61 -4.14 -11.17
N ASN A 64 5.49 -3.79 -11.81
CA ASN A 64 4.28 -4.62 -11.86
C ASN A 64 4.49 -5.97 -12.57
N SER A 65 5.36 -6.02 -13.59
CA SER A 65 5.71 -7.27 -14.28
C SER A 65 6.66 -8.16 -13.49
N ARG A 66 7.52 -7.59 -12.64
CA ARG A 66 8.41 -8.32 -11.72
C ARG A 66 7.77 -8.60 -10.38
N ARG A 67 6.70 -7.89 -10.04
CA ARG A 67 5.91 -8.12 -8.85
C ARG A 67 5.58 -9.60 -8.90
N PRO A 68 6.07 -10.42 -7.95
CA PRO A 68 5.74 -11.82 -7.95
C PRO A 68 4.23 -11.82 -8.04
N ALA A 69 3.71 -12.44 -9.09
CA ALA A 69 2.30 -12.66 -9.17
C ALA A 69 2.02 -13.37 -7.85
N PHE A 70 1.35 -12.66 -6.96
CA PHE A 70 0.90 -13.19 -5.67
C PHE A 70 -0.17 -14.29 -5.94
N THR A 71 -0.18 -14.86 -7.14
CA THR A 71 -0.92 -16.00 -7.67
C THR A 71 -0.58 -17.31 -6.97
N MET A 72 0.45 -17.33 -6.10
CA MET A 72 0.68 -18.40 -5.13
C MET A 72 0.25 -18.02 -3.70
N LEU A 73 -0.55 -16.95 -3.50
CA LEU A 73 -1.15 -16.73 -2.18
C LEU A 73 -2.08 -17.89 -1.88
N GLN A 74 -1.68 -18.69 -0.90
CA GLN A 74 -2.59 -19.65 -0.30
C GLN A 74 -3.55 -18.89 0.59
N CYS A 75 -4.84 -18.88 0.26
CA CYS A 75 -5.86 -18.23 1.06
C CYS A 75 -6.30 -19.11 2.23
N ASN A 76 -5.34 -19.47 3.09
CA ASN A 76 -5.55 -20.30 4.27
C ASN A 76 -5.06 -19.57 5.54
N ALA A 77 -5.44 -20.10 6.71
CA ALA A 77 -5.12 -19.49 7.99
C ALA A 77 -3.62 -19.49 8.34
N GLU A 78 -2.79 -20.27 7.64
CA GLU A 78 -1.35 -20.34 7.85
C GLU A 78 -0.59 -19.25 7.08
N ASN A 79 -1.24 -18.60 6.12
CA ASN A 79 -0.62 -17.56 5.32
C ASN A 79 -0.39 -16.27 6.13
N GLU A 80 0.88 -15.95 6.36
CA GLU A 80 1.29 -14.75 7.11
C GLU A 80 0.80 -13.44 6.48
N MET A 81 0.78 -13.33 5.14
CA MET A 81 0.25 -12.13 4.48
C MET A 81 -1.24 -11.98 4.71
N LEU A 82 -2.00 -13.08 4.75
CA LEU A 82 -3.42 -13.04 5.08
C LEU A 82 -3.66 -12.64 6.53
N LYS A 83 -2.80 -13.07 7.47
CA LYS A 83 -2.85 -12.61 8.88
C LYS A 83 -2.56 -11.12 9.00
N VAL A 84 -1.57 -10.62 8.27
CA VAL A 84 -1.27 -9.18 8.22
C VAL A 84 -2.45 -8.41 7.62
N TYR A 85 -3.04 -8.91 6.54
CA TYR A 85 -4.25 -8.32 5.97
C TYR A 85 -5.40 -8.27 7.00
N ASP A 86 -5.68 -9.38 7.68
CA ASP A 86 -6.76 -9.44 8.69
C ASP A 86 -6.49 -8.50 9.86
N HIS A 87 -5.23 -8.41 10.32
CA HIS A 87 -4.82 -7.46 11.35
C HIS A 87 -5.05 -6.00 10.90
N ILE A 88 -4.66 -5.66 9.67
CA ILE A 88 -4.82 -4.30 9.14
C ILE A 88 -6.29 -3.97 8.91
N LYS A 89 -7.06 -4.90 8.36
CA LYS A 89 -8.52 -4.76 8.21
C LYS A 89 -9.20 -4.51 9.56
N SER A 90 -8.75 -5.20 10.63
CA SER A 90 -9.31 -5.03 11.97
C SER A 90 -9.11 -3.62 12.56
N ARG A 91 -8.13 -2.85 12.06
CA ARG A 91 -7.92 -1.44 12.44
C ARG A 91 -8.98 -0.50 11.84
N GLY A 92 -9.75 -0.98 10.85
CA GLY A 92 -10.77 -0.20 10.16
C GLY A 92 -10.19 0.67 9.03
N ILE A 93 -11.01 0.90 8.01
CA ILE A 93 -10.60 1.69 6.84
C ILE A 93 -10.34 3.15 7.16
N GLU A 94 -11.13 3.75 8.06
CA GLU A 94 -10.98 5.15 8.47
C GLU A 94 -9.57 5.42 8.98
N LYS A 95 -9.03 4.51 9.81
CA LYS A 95 -7.68 4.67 10.35
C LYS A 95 -6.61 4.58 9.27
N ILE A 96 -6.79 3.73 8.27
CA ILE A 96 -5.88 3.63 7.12
C ILE A 96 -5.92 4.92 6.30
N GLN A 97 -7.11 5.48 6.07
CA GLN A 97 -7.26 6.74 5.35
C GLN A 97 -6.57 7.90 6.08
N GLU A 98 -6.73 8.00 7.40
CA GLU A 98 -5.99 8.97 8.22
C GLU A 98 -4.48 8.81 8.08
N ASP A 99 -3.97 7.59 8.16
CA ASP A 99 -2.53 7.32 8.04
C ASP A 99 -2.00 7.71 6.64
N ILE A 100 -2.80 7.52 5.59
CA ILE A 100 -2.51 7.96 4.22
C ILE A 100 -2.55 9.49 4.12
N ASP A 101 -3.54 10.15 4.71
CA ASP A 101 -3.64 11.61 4.70
C ASP A 101 -2.43 12.24 5.38
N ILE A 102 -1.98 11.68 6.52
CA ILE A 102 -0.76 12.09 7.21
C ILE A 102 0.48 11.86 6.33
N LEU A 103 0.57 10.71 5.66
CA LEU A 103 1.69 10.36 4.79
C LEU A 103 1.86 11.35 3.63
N LEU A 104 0.73 11.83 3.09
CA LEU A 104 0.65 12.68 1.89
C LEU A 104 0.47 14.17 2.20
N ALA A 105 0.48 14.57 3.48
CA ALA A 105 0.18 15.93 3.92
C ALA A 105 1.18 16.99 3.41
N GLU A 106 2.42 16.59 3.10
CA GLU A 106 3.49 17.49 2.66
C GLU A 106 4.05 17.03 1.32
N GLU A 107 4.11 17.93 0.33
CA GLU A 107 4.84 17.71 -0.92
C GLU A 107 6.34 17.56 -0.62
N ARG A 108 6.90 16.41 -0.99
CA ARG A 108 8.28 16.02 -0.66
C ARG A 108 8.74 14.88 -1.58
N PRO A 109 10.06 14.73 -1.81
CA PRO A 109 10.58 13.58 -2.55
C PRO A 109 10.04 12.27 -1.99
N ALA A 110 9.54 11.40 -2.87
CA ALA A 110 9.06 10.08 -2.47
C ALA A 110 10.26 9.15 -2.23
N LEU A 111 10.84 9.22 -1.03
CA LEU A 111 12.02 8.43 -0.67
C LEU A 111 11.66 6.97 -0.33
N TRP A 112 12.63 6.08 -0.52
CA TRP A 112 12.55 4.67 -0.14
C TRP A 112 12.86 4.40 1.34
N ASN A 113 13.71 5.25 1.94
CA ASN A 113 14.18 5.09 3.31
C ASN A 113 14.11 6.40 4.11
N PRO A 114 13.92 6.33 5.44
CA PRO A 114 13.70 5.11 6.23
C PRO A 114 12.30 4.53 6.04
N CYS A 115 12.21 3.20 5.92
CA CYS A 115 10.94 2.49 6.01
C CYS A 115 10.71 2.09 7.47
N PHE A 116 9.77 2.78 8.11
CA PHE A 116 9.46 2.76 9.55
C PHE A 116 10.52 3.42 10.45
#